data_AF-A0A1A6FMQ3-F1
#
_entry.id   AF-A0A1A6FMQ3-F1
#
_cell.length_a   1.000
_cell.length_b   1.000
_cell.length_c   1.000
_cell.angle_alpha   90.00
_cell.angle_beta   90.00
_cell.angle_gamma   90.00
#
_symmetry.space_group_name_H-M   'P 1'
#
loop_
_entity.id
_entity.type
_entity.pdbx_description
1 polymer ?
#
loop_
_entity_poly.entity_id
_entity_poly.type
_entity_poly.pdbx_seq_one_letter_code
_entity_poly.pdbx_strand_id
1 'polypeptide(L)' 'MSRSFNRAVGQLRDEKLEVRLGAIFTLEQICLDFSDLSGPVLQLLTIYLRESAVNYGEAEPPPDVREIVRLVRDRRGRRG' A
#
# COMPACT_ATOMS: atom_id res chain seq x y z
N MET A 1 0.87 10.00 15.14
CA MET A 1 0.48 8.90 14.21
C MET A 1 -0.60 8.06 14.89
N SER A 2 -1.71 7.79 14.19
CA SER A 2 -2.81 6.99 14.75
C SER A 2 -2.37 5.54 14.97
N ARG A 3 -2.90 4.87 16.01
CA ARG A 3 -2.56 3.46 16.33
C ARG A 3 -2.82 2.52 15.14
N SER A 4 -3.87 2.80 14.36
CA SER A 4 -4.24 2.03 13.16
C SER A 4 -3.19 2.12 12.06
N PHE A 5 -2.56 3.29 11.86
CA PHE A 5 -1.49 3.46 10.88
C PHE A 5 -0.29 2.57 11.22
N ASN A 6 0.27 2.69 12.43
CA ASN A 6 1.44 1.91 12.84
C ASN A 6 1.20 0.39 12.76
N ARG A 7 -0.02 -0.05 13.13
CA ARG A 7 -0.40 -1.45 13.02
C ARG A 7 -0.41 -1.91 11.56
N ALA A 8 -1.06 -1.15 10.67
CA ALA A 8 -1.13 -1.49 9.26
C ALA A 8 0.28 -1.53 8.62
N VAL A 9 1.15 -0.58 8.94
CA VAL A 9 2.54 -0.59 8.45
C VAL A 9 3.29 -1.86 8.87
N GLY A 10 3.16 -2.29 10.13
CA GLY A 10 3.79 -3.52 10.62
C GLY A 10 3.27 -4.79 9.93
N GLN A 11 2.04 -4.77 9.45
CA GLN A 11 1.36 -5.90 8.80
C GLN A 11 1.67 -6.03 7.30
N LEU A 12 2.31 -5.04 6.67
CA LEU A 12 2.67 -5.09 5.24
C LEU A 12 3.70 -6.19 4.91
N ARG A 13 4.41 -6.73 5.89
CA ARG A 13 5.41 -7.81 5.70
C ARG A 13 4.98 -9.13 6.35
N ASP A 14 3.71 -9.25 6.72
CA ASP A 14 3.18 -10.47 7.31
C ASP A 14 3.27 -11.63 6.30
N GLU A 15 3.54 -12.84 6.78
CA GLU A 15 3.62 -14.04 5.94
C GLU A 15 2.28 -14.35 5.26
N LYS A 16 1.17 -14.00 5.91
CA LYS A 16 -0.19 -14.28 5.45
C LYS A 16 -0.69 -13.20 4.49
N LEU A 17 -1.12 -13.62 3.31
CA LEU A 17 -1.60 -12.71 2.26
C LEU A 17 -2.81 -11.88 2.75
N GLU A 18 -3.75 -12.50 3.45
CA GLU A 18 -4.94 -11.85 3.97
C GLU A 18 -4.61 -10.74 4.99
N VAL A 19 -3.52 -10.89 5.75
CA VAL A 19 -3.05 -9.87 6.68
C VAL A 19 -2.44 -8.68 5.94
N ARG A 20 -1.62 -8.95 4.90
CA ARG A 20 -1.04 -7.90 4.05
C ARG A 20 -2.12 -7.12 3.31
N LEU A 21 -3.10 -7.81 2.73
CA LEU A 21 -4.24 -7.18 2.06
C LEU A 21 -5.07 -6.34 3.03
N GLY A 22 -5.36 -6.87 4.23
CA GLY A 22 -6.04 -6.11 5.28
C GLY A 22 -5.31 -4.81 5.65
N ALA A 23 -3.97 -4.86 5.72
CA ALA A 23 -3.16 -3.67 5.94
C ALA A 23 -3.27 -2.65 4.81
N ILE A 24 -3.20 -3.09 3.55
CA ILE A 24 -3.31 -2.23 2.36
C ILE A 24 -4.68 -1.55 2.33
N PHE A 25 -5.77 -2.28 2.54
CA PHE A 25 -7.11 -1.69 2.55
C PHE A 25 -7.31 -0.74 3.74
N THR A 26 -6.72 -1.04 4.90
CA THR A 26 -6.72 -0.12 6.04
C THR A 26 -6.02 1.19 5.70
N LEU A 27 -4.86 1.13 5.03
CA LEU A 27 -4.14 2.31 4.56
C LEU A 27 -4.92 3.09 3.51
N GLU A 28 -5.64 2.41 2.62
CA GLU A 28 -6.54 3.05 1.64
C GLU A 28 -7.67 3.83 2.33
N GLN A 29 -8.32 3.22 3.32
CA GLN A 29 -9.37 3.88 4.12
C GLN A 29 -8.82 5.09 4.86
N ILE A 30 -7.63 4.99 5.48
CA ILE A 30 -6.97 6.14 6.10
C ILE A 30 -6.77 7.28 5.09
N CYS A 31 -6.40 6.98 3.84
CA CYS A 31 -6.26 8.00 2.81
C CYS A 31 -7.60 8.59 2.35
N LEU A 32 -8.73 7.92 2.56
CA LEU A 32 -10.07 8.44 2.26
C LEU A 32 -10.56 9.31 3.41
N ASP A 33 -10.37 8.86 4.65
CA ASP A 33 -10.83 9.55 5.86
C ASP A 33 -9.96 10.77 6.21
N PHE A 34 -8.66 10.70 5.92
CA PHE A 34 -7.66 11.70 6.32
C PHE A 34 -6.81 12.11 5.10
N SER A 35 -7.23 13.18 4.44
CA SER A 35 -6.59 13.68 3.22
C SER A 35 -5.13 14.11 3.42
N ASP A 36 -4.79 14.62 4.61
CA ASP A 36 -3.43 14.98 5.03
C ASP A 36 -2.49 13.77 5.15
N LEU A 37 -3.02 12.59 5.47
CA LEU A 37 -2.26 11.34 5.55
C LEU A 37 -2.06 10.66 4.19
N SER A 38 -2.77 11.08 3.15
CA SER A 38 -2.65 10.50 1.81
C SER A 38 -1.22 10.59 1.25
N GLY A 39 -0.53 11.72 1.46
CA GLY A 39 0.85 11.91 0.99
C GLY A 39 1.82 10.89 1.62
N PRO A 40 1.93 10.85 2.96
CA PRO A 40 2.77 9.90 3.68
C PRO A 40 2.46 8.43 3.35
N VAL A 41 1.18 8.03 3.26
CA VAL A 41 0.80 6.66 2.93
C VAL A 41 1.28 6.28 1.52
N LEU A 42 1.04 7.13 0.53
CA LEU A 42 1.46 6.87 -0.85
C LEU A 42 2.98 6.79 -0.98
N GLN A 43 3.72 7.63 -0.24
CA GLN A 43 5.17 7.57 -0.21
C GLN A 43 5.68 6.25 0.38
N LEU A 44 5.12 5.83 1.53
CA LEU A 44 5.45 4.56 2.16
C LEU A 44 5.22 3.38 1.19
N LEU A 45 4.04 3.32 0.58
CA LEU A 45 3.68 2.27 -0.37
C LEU A 45 4.58 2.27 -1.61
N THR A 46 4.98 3.44 -2.10
CA THR A 46 5.94 3.55 -3.21
C THR A 46 7.32 3.02 -2.82
N ILE A 47 7.79 3.31 -1.59
CA ILE A 47 9.06 2.77 -1.08
C ILE A 47 8.95 1.25 -0.92
N TYR A 48 7.85 0.75 -0.36
CA TYR A 48 7.58 -0.67 -0.23
C TYR A 48 7.68 -1.38 -1.59
N LEU A 49 7.04 -0.86 -2.64
CA LEU A 49 7.16 -1.42 -3.99
C LEU A 49 8.59 -1.45 -4.53
N ARG A 50 9.41 -0.44 -4.22
CA ARG A 50 10.81 -0.37 -4.65
C ARG A 50 11.69 -1.36 -3.91
N GLU A 51 11.45 -1.56 -2.63
CA GLU A 51 12.17 -2.57 -1.83
C GLU A 51 11.72 -3.99 -2.18
N SER A 52 10.44 -4.15 -2.51
CA SER A 52 9.84 -5.39 -3.03
C SER A 52 10.13 -5.63 -4.50
N ALA A 53 11.07 -4.92 -5.13
CA ALA A 53 11.43 -5.03 -6.55
C ALA A 53 12.11 -6.39 -6.87
N VAL A 54 11.39 -7.46 -6.56
CA VAL A 54 11.50 -8.76 -7.19
C VAL A 54 11.13 -8.53 -8.64
N ASN A 55 12.08 -8.80 -9.54
CA ASN A 55 11.79 -8.84 -10.95
C ASN A 55 10.85 -10.03 -11.20
N TYR A 56 9.57 -9.74 -11.38
CA TYR A 56 8.56 -10.77 -11.68
C TYR A 56 8.72 -11.34 -13.10
N GLY A 57 9.55 -10.73 -13.97
CA GLY A 57 9.70 -11.15 -15.36
C GLY A 57 8.36 -11.14 -16.09
N GLU A 58 8.01 -12.27 -16.66
CA GLU A 58 6.69 -12.52 -17.29
C GLU A 58 5.63 -13.01 -16.27
N ALA A 59 6.01 -13.27 -15.02
CA ALA A 59 5.07 -13.69 -13.99
C ALA A 59 4.25 -12.50 -13.48
N GLU A 60 3.00 -12.78 -13.12
CA GLU A 60 2.14 -11.75 -12.57
C GLU A 60 2.59 -11.36 -11.15
N PRO A 61 2.65 -10.07 -10.80
CA PRO A 61 3.03 -9.65 -9.45
C PRO A 61 2.09 -10.25 -8.40
N PRO A 62 2.55 -10.50 -7.17
CA PRO A 62 1.71 -10.98 -6.08
C PRO A 62 0.46 -10.10 -5.87
N PRO A 63 -0.67 -10.66 -5.41
CA PRO A 63 -1.93 -9.93 -5.30
C PRO A 63 -1.83 -8.64 -4.47
N ASP A 64 -1.11 -8.67 -3.36
CA ASP A 64 -0.84 -7.52 -2.50
C ASP A 64 -0.01 -6.44 -3.21
N VAL A 65 0.98 -6.83 -3.99
CA VAL A 65 1.77 -5.89 -4.81
C VAL A 65 0.89 -5.23 -5.87
N ARG A 66 0.01 -5.99 -6.53
CA ARG A 66 -0.95 -5.43 -7.50
C ARG A 66 -1.90 -4.42 -6.85
N GLU A 67 -2.39 -4.69 -5.65
CA GLU A 67 -3.24 -3.73 -4.92
C GLU A 67 -2.50 -2.45 -4.55
N ILE A 68 -1.24 -2.55 -4.12
CA ILE A 68 -0.43 -1.35 -3.87
C ILE A 68 -0.23 -0.54 -5.16
N VAL A 69 0.05 -1.20 -6.28
CA VAL A 69 0.17 -0.54 -7.60
C VAL A 69 -1.14 0.15 -8.00
N ARG A 70 -2.29 -0.52 -7.83
CA ARG A 70 -3.62 0.06 -8.10
C ARG A 70 -3.80 1.35 -7.28
N LEU A 71 -3.59 1.28 -5.98
CA LEU A 71 -3.77 2.41 -5.07
C LEU A 71 -2.88 3.60 -5.44
N VAL A 72 -1.60 3.35 -5.72
CA VAL A 72 -0.65 4.40 -6.14
C VAL A 72 -1.06 5.03 -7.47
N ARG A 73 -1.56 4.24 -8.43
CA ARG A 73 -2.03 4.75 -9.74
C ARG A 73 -3.30 5.59 -9.60
N ASP A 74 -4.31 5.08 -8.90
CA ASP A 74 -5.61 5.75 -8.70
C ASP A 74 -5.44 7.14 -8.09
N ARG A 75 -4.52 7.29 -7.13
CA ARG A 75 -4.28 8.57 -6.44
C ARG A 75 -3.40 9.55 -7.21
N ARG A 76 -2.56 9.07 -8.13
CA ARG A 76 -1.85 9.95 -9.07
C ARG A 76 -2.81 10.53 -10.12
N GLY A 77 -3.79 9.74 -10.57
CA GLY A 77 -4.80 10.20 -11.53
C GLY A 77 -5.77 11.25 -11.00
N ARG A 78 -6.03 11.29 -9.68
CA ARG A 78 -6.91 12.28 -9.03
C ARG A 78 -6.26 13.63 -8.70
N ARG A 79 -4.97 13.80 -9.00
CA ARG A 79 -4.24 15.08 -8.83
C ARG A 79 -4.09 15.88 -10.13
N GLY A 80 -4.72 15.42 -11.22
CA GLY A 80 -4.83 16.11 -12.50
C GLY A 80 -6.13 16.89 -12.62
#